data_AF-A0AAU6KX06-F1
#
_entry.id   AF-A0AAU6KX06-F1
#
_cell.length_a   1.000
_cell.length_b   1.000
_cell.length_c   1.000
_cell.angle_alpha   90.00
_cell.angle_beta   90.00
_cell.angle_gamma   90.00
#
_symmetry.space_group_name_H-M   'P 1'
#
loop_
_entity.id
_entity.type
_entity.pdbx_description
1 polymer ?
#
loop_
_entity_poly.entity_id
_entity_poly.type
_entity_poly.pdbx_seq_one_letter_code
_entity_poly.pdbx_strand_id
1 'polypeptide(L)'
;MTAAFRAVGDELLIYADGCCTRCVVRDQVSDLLSSDGENVMPQLSPLADALICAKYPRSVIKWIRSSASAQLMAELAAIRTEITHELLDGLPQTTHTRSVRETLVATRVLPPRHEGLARLELWIEETLDAVSPSQRRFVRPFAEWLVLRDARQRAARDRFTTGTAEGGRRDIRAAIELMDWLDRNTIDLADLDQAQFELWLLAVKPTRRRGIGRFIRWTNARHVTRGLEAPSPKHGLAERFMDEDQHQEQLRRCLTDTSLPLELRIVGALIRLYALPLTRIVQLTTDRFVQSESGSYLVIARYPVLLSPSLARLIEQQIAGGRTPSMLPTPIPSEGSGVLLMPGRPAHRPRNPDGLAQQLSDHGLPTIAARHTAMIGMASELPPVIISDLFGIHRNTANNWAALAQDGWADYLAACRLSE
;
A
#
# COMPACT_ATOMS: atom_id res chain seq x y z
N MET A 1 -30.66 -11.71 47.88
CA MET A 1 -31.04 -12.91 47.10
C MET A 1 -31.43 -12.44 45.71
N THR A 2 -30.72 -12.66 44.60
CA THR A 2 -29.45 -13.36 44.33
C THR A 2 -29.02 -12.75 42.99
N ALA A 3 -28.07 -11.81 42.98
CA ALA A 3 -27.54 -11.28 41.73
C ALA A 3 -26.73 -12.40 41.09
N ALA A 4 -27.30 -13.04 40.07
CA ALA A 4 -26.66 -14.12 39.34
C ALA A 4 -25.43 -13.56 38.62
N PHE A 5 -24.25 -13.75 39.21
CA PHE A 5 -22.96 -13.51 38.58
C PHE A 5 -22.89 -14.32 37.29
N ARG A 6 -23.03 -13.67 36.12
CA ARG A 6 -22.74 -14.27 34.81
C ARG A 6 -21.22 -14.31 34.61
N ALA A 7 -20.54 -15.14 35.39
CA ALA A 7 -19.17 -15.57 35.08
C ALA A 7 -19.26 -16.74 34.09
N VAL A 8 -19.23 -16.45 32.79
CA VAL A 8 -19.03 -17.49 31.77
C VAL A 8 -17.66 -17.30 31.15
N GLY A 9 -16.72 -18.17 31.56
CA GLY A 9 -15.57 -18.60 30.77
C GLY A 9 -14.29 -17.77 30.88
N ASP A 10 -13.27 -18.42 31.45
CA ASP A 10 -11.84 -18.09 31.57
C ASP A 10 -11.44 -16.91 32.46
N GLU A 11 -10.50 -17.20 33.37
CA GLU A 11 -9.82 -16.31 34.30
C GLU A 11 -9.39 -14.98 33.65
N LEU A 12 -10.29 -13.99 33.67
CA LEU A 12 -10.00 -12.64 33.21
C LEU A 12 -10.49 -11.66 34.27
N LEU A 13 -9.50 -11.03 34.92
CA LEU A 13 -9.59 -9.89 35.83
C LEU A 13 -10.87 -9.06 35.59
N ILE A 14 -11.65 -8.89 36.66
CA ILE A 14 -12.80 -7.98 36.72
C ILE A 14 -12.35 -6.62 36.18
N TYR A 15 -13.03 -6.12 35.15
CA TYR A 15 -12.61 -4.90 34.44
C TYR A 15 -13.35 -3.67 34.95
N ALA A 16 -14.68 -3.76 35.06
CA ALA A 16 -15.57 -2.75 35.62
C ALA A 16 -16.88 -3.42 36.08
N ASP A 17 -17.50 -2.90 37.14
CA ASP A 17 -18.84 -3.26 37.63
C ASP A 17 -19.10 -4.78 37.79
N GLY A 18 -18.08 -5.53 38.25
CA GLY A 18 -18.18 -6.98 38.46
C GLY A 18 -18.21 -7.84 37.19
N CYS A 19 -18.08 -7.24 36.01
CA CYS A 19 -18.07 -7.93 34.72
C CYS A 19 -16.64 -8.24 34.24
N CYS A 20 -16.46 -9.38 33.57
CA CYS A 20 -15.20 -9.68 32.88
C CYS A 20 -15.05 -8.80 31.64
N THR A 21 -13.82 -8.62 31.15
CA THR A 21 -13.55 -7.73 30.00
C THR A 21 -14.34 -8.15 28.74
N ARG A 22 -14.60 -9.45 28.54
CA ARG A 22 -15.38 -9.96 27.39
C ARG A 22 -16.86 -9.62 27.48
N CYS A 23 -17.46 -9.66 28.68
CA CYS A 23 -18.84 -9.23 28.88
C CYS A 23 -18.99 -7.74 28.56
N VAL A 24 -18.08 -6.90 29.06
CA VAL A 24 -18.08 -5.45 28.77
C VAL A 24 -17.92 -5.17 27.25
N VAL A 25 -17.11 -5.95 26.54
CA VAL A 25 -17.02 -5.84 25.07
C VAL A 25 -18.33 -6.22 24.40
N ARG A 26 -18.98 -7.31 24.82
CA ARG A 26 -20.25 -7.74 24.25
C ARG A 26 -21.32 -6.66 24.39
N ASP A 27 -21.43 -6.08 25.58
CA ASP A 27 -22.43 -5.05 25.85
C ASP A 27 -22.13 -3.80 25.00
N GLN A 28 -20.88 -3.30 25.01
CA GLN A 28 -20.51 -2.12 24.21
C GLN A 28 -20.62 -2.33 22.69
N VAL A 29 -20.35 -3.54 22.18
CA VAL A 29 -20.53 -3.86 20.75
C VAL A 29 -22.02 -3.91 20.41
N SER A 30 -22.84 -4.46 21.29
CA SER A 30 -24.30 -4.50 21.10
C SER A 30 -24.87 -3.08 21.11
N ASP A 31 -24.45 -2.24 22.05
CA ASP A 31 -24.82 -0.83 22.13
C ASP A 31 -24.37 -0.03 20.90
N LEU A 32 -23.17 -0.32 20.37
CA LEU A 32 -22.65 0.37 19.18
C LEU A 32 -23.46 0.03 17.92
N LEU A 33 -23.88 -1.23 17.77
CA LEU A 33 -24.49 -1.76 16.55
C LEU A 33 -26.03 -1.84 16.64
N SER A 34 -26.62 -1.45 17.77
CA SER A 34 -28.06 -1.38 17.99
C SER A 34 -28.48 0.07 18.18
N SER A 35 -29.54 0.53 17.52
CA SER A 35 -30.06 1.88 17.76
C SER A 35 -30.75 2.02 19.12
N ASP A 36 -31.29 0.91 19.66
CA ASP A 36 -32.13 0.88 20.87
C ASP A 36 -31.52 -0.02 21.97
N GLY A 37 -30.25 -0.42 21.83
CA GLY A 37 -29.55 -1.32 22.77
C GLY A 37 -29.93 -2.81 22.69
N GLU A 38 -31.05 -3.17 22.06
CA GLU A 38 -31.58 -4.54 22.13
C GLU A 38 -31.52 -5.37 20.83
N ASN A 39 -31.44 -4.74 19.64
CA ASN A 39 -31.50 -5.49 18.38
C ASN A 39 -30.47 -5.02 17.34
N VAL A 40 -29.38 -5.79 17.23
CA VAL A 40 -28.37 -5.63 16.17
C VAL A 40 -28.96 -6.07 14.85
N MET A 41 -28.80 -5.26 13.79
CA MET A 41 -29.24 -5.64 12.45
C MET A 41 -28.63 -7.01 12.05
N PRO A 42 -29.42 -7.96 11.52
CA PRO A 42 -28.91 -9.30 11.15
C PRO A 42 -27.69 -9.27 10.23
N GLN A 43 -27.63 -8.27 9.34
CA GLN A 43 -26.49 -8.06 8.43
C GLN A 43 -25.17 -7.78 9.18
N LEU A 44 -25.22 -7.16 10.36
CA LEU A 44 -24.06 -6.79 11.18
C LEU A 44 -23.65 -7.87 12.19
N SER A 45 -24.42 -8.95 12.34
CA SER A 45 -24.09 -10.04 13.27
C SER A 45 -22.68 -10.62 13.07
N PRO A 46 -22.19 -10.88 11.83
CA PRO A 46 -20.83 -11.37 11.63
C PRO A 46 -19.74 -10.42 12.16
N LEU A 47 -20.00 -9.11 12.11
CA LEU A 47 -19.10 -8.10 12.66
C LEU A 47 -19.15 -8.08 14.18
N ALA A 48 -20.35 -8.14 14.77
CA ALA A 48 -20.53 -8.20 16.21
C ALA A 48 -19.77 -9.40 16.79
N ASP A 49 -19.95 -10.58 16.20
CA ASP A 49 -19.27 -11.81 16.61
C ASP A 49 -17.75 -11.68 16.51
N ALA A 50 -17.24 -11.14 15.40
CA ALA A 50 -15.80 -10.94 15.21
C ALA A 50 -15.19 -10.00 16.26
N LEU A 51 -15.89 -8.93 16.64
CA LEU A 51 -15.44 -7.98 17.66
C LEU A 51 -15.51 -8.59 19.08
N ILE A 52 -16.56 -9.36 19.39
CA ILE A 52 -16.73 -10.03 20.69
C ILE A 52 -15.67 -11.11 20.89
N CYS A 53 -15.34 -11.86 19.84
CA CYS A 53 -14.34 -12.92 19.86
C CYS A 53 -12.91 -12.42 19.61
N ALA A 54 -12.67 -11.11 19.60
CA ALA A 54 -11.36 -10.53 19.39
C ALA A 54 -10.32 -11.03 20.42
N LYS A 55 -9.10 -11.35 19.94
CA LYS A 55 -7.98 -11.80 20.77
C LYS A 55 -7.59 -10.78 21.86
N TYR A 56 -7.79 -9.49 21.59
CA TYR A 56 -7.45 -8.39 22.50
C TYR A 56 -8.67 -7.52 22.83
N PRO A 57 -9.54 -7.94 23.78
CA PRO A 57 -10.79 -7.24 24.12
C PRO A 57 -10.61 -5.75 24.49
N ARG A 58 -9.55 -5.41 25.22
CA ARG A 58 -9.25 -4.01 25.61
C ARG A 58 -9.00 -3.10 24.41
N SER A 59 -8.46 -3.63 23.32
CA SER A 59 -8.25 -2.87 22.08
C SER A 59 -9.58 -2.50 21.41
N VAL A 60 -10.57 -3.42 21.47
CA VAL A 60 -11.93 -3.18 20.99
C VAL A 60 -12.59 -2.07 21.81
N ILE A 61 -12.56 -2.17 23.15
CA ILE A 61 -13.10 -1.11 24.05
C ILE A 61 -12.49 0.25 23.72
N LYS A 62 -11.15 0.32 23.58
CA LYS A 62 -10.46 1.56 23.24
C LYS A 62 -10.94 2.12 21.90
N TRP A 63 -11.07 1.25 20.89
CA TRP A 63 -11.52 1.65 19.56
C TRP A 63 -12.97 2.16 19.55
N ILE A 64 -13.89 1.47 20.21
CA ILE A 64 -15.30 1.90 20.35
C ILE A 64 -15.36 3.33 20.92
N ARG A 65 -14.56 3.60 21.96
CA ARG A 65 -14.58 4.90 22.66
C ARG A 65 -13.92 6.05 21.91
N SER A 66 -12.91 5.77 21.08
CA SER A 66 -12.02 6.84 20.58
C SER A 66 -11.90 6.90 19.06
N SER A 67 -12.58 6.05 18.29
CA SER A 67 -12.43 6.00 16.84
C SER A 67 -13.59 6.66 16.11
N ALA A 68 -13.28 7.59 15.21
CA ALA A 68 -14.26 8.09 14.25
C ALA A 68 -14.80 6.99 13.31
N SER A 69 -14.06 5.89 13.12
CA SER A 69 -14.58 4.73 12.40
C SER A 69 -15.67 3.99 13.20
N ALA A 70 -15.60 3.99 14.54
CA ALA A 70 -16.64 3.42 15.38
C ALA A 70 -17.89 4.31 15.39
N GLN A 71 -17.69 5.64 15.46
CA GLN A 71 -18.78 6.62 15.35
C GLN A 71 -19.55 6.47 14.03
N LEU A 72 -18.83 6.40 12.90
CA LEU A 72 -19.44 6.18 11.59
C LEU A 72 -20.20 4.85 11.52
N MET A 73 -19.71 3.81 12.20
CA MET A 73 -20.39 2.52 12.26
C MET A 73 -21.69 2.57 13.07
N ALA A 74 -21.72 3.33 14.17
CA ALA A 74 -22.93 3.59 14.93
C ALA A 74 -23.95 4.40 14.11
N GLU A 75 -23.50 5.41 13.36
CA GLU A 75 -24.35 6.17 12.44
C GLU A 75 -24.98 5.26 11.37
N LEU A 76 -24.20 4.36 10.77
CA LEU A 76 -24.71 3.39 9.80
C LEU A 76 -25.72 2.42 10.42
N ALA A 77 -25.46 1.93 11.63
CA ALA A 77 -26.38 1.06 12.34
C ALA A 77 -27.70 1.78 12.71
N ALA A 78 -27.64 3.07 13.03
CA ALA A 78 -28.81 3.88 13.38
C ALA A 78 -29.75 4.14 12.19
N ILE A 79 -29.23 4.21 10.96
CA ILE A 79 -30.04 4.47 9.74
C ILE A 79 -30.99 3.29 9.42
N ARG A 80 -30.71 2.07 9.91
CA ARG A 80 -31.52 0.86 9.70
C ARG A 80 -31.79 0.52 8.22
N THR A 81 -30.91 0.92 7.32
CA THR A 81 -30.93 0.52 5.91
C THR A 81 -29.90 -0.55 5.63
N GLU A 82 -30.14 -1.38 4.62
CA GLU A 82 -29.13 -2.33 4.14
C GLU A 82 -27.81 -1.60 3.85
N ILE A 83 -26.72 -2.07 4.44
CA ILE A 83 -25.40 -1.50 4.26
C ILE A 83 -24.82 -2.09 2.98
N THR A 84 -24.64 -1.24 1.96
CA THR A 84 -24.09 -1.61 0.66
C THR A 84 -22.78 -0.86 0.38
N HIS A 85 -22.05 -1.28 -0.65
CA HIS A 85 -20.87 -0.53 -1.10
C HIS A 85 -21.27 0.86 -1.60
N GLU A 86 -22.40 0.95 -2.28
CA GLU A 86 -22.97 2.16 -2.87
C GLU A 86 -23.36 3.18 -1.78
N LEU A 87 -23.93 2.72 -0.66
CA LEU A 87 -24.19 3.56 0.51
C LEU A 87 -22.90 4.21 1.03
N LEU A 88 -21.83 3.43 1.14
CA LEU A 88 -20.53 3.94 1.59
C LEU A 88 -19.83 4.83 0.54
N ASP A 89 -20.12 4.64 -0.74
CA ASP A 89 -19.60 5.46 -1.83
C ASP A 89 -20.19 6.88 -1.78
N GLY A 90 -21.44 7.03 -1.31
CA GLY A 90 -22.09 8.33 -1.08
C GLY A 90 -21.58 9.11 0.13
N LEU A 91 -20.79 8.51 1.01
CA LEU A 91 -20.20 9.18 2.18
C LEU A 91 -18.90 9.93 1.82
N PRO A 92 -18.44 10.88 2.65
CA PRO A 92 -17.12 11.47 2.48
C PRO A 92 -16.01 10.39 2.44
N GLN A 93 -15.19 10.38 1.37
CA GLN A 93 -14.18 9.35 1.13
C GLN A 93 -12.90 9.52 1.98
N THR A 94 -13.07 9.46 3.30
CA THR A 94 -12.02 9.62 4.32
C THR A 94 -11.32 8.29 4.65
N THR A 95 -10.27 8.38 5.49
CA THR A 95 -9.61 7.18 6.06
C THR A 95 -10.57 6.38 6.95
N HIS A 96 -11.55 7.01 7.60
CA HIS A 96 -12.52 6.34 8.46
C HIS A 96 -13.50 5.50 7.65
N THR A 97 -14.09 6.08 6.60
CA THR A 97 -14.96 5.36 5.65
C THR A 97 -14.26 4.15 5.05
N ARG A 98 -12.97 4.31 4.67
CA ARG A 98 -12.15 3.18 4.19
C ARG A 98 -11.99 2.10 5.26
N SER A 99 -11.65 2.49 6.49
CA SER A 99 -11.47 1.56 7.60
C SER A 99 -12.77 0.81 7.93
N VAL A 100 -13.92 1.47 7.88
CA VAL A 100 -15.23 0.85 8.08
C VAL A 100 -15.51 -0.15 6.96
N ARG A 101 -15.39 0.27 5.69
CA ARG A 101 -15.57 -0.62 4.53
C ARG A 101 -14.67 -1.84 4.59
N GLU A 102 -13.38 -1.65 4.92
CA GLU A 102 -12.42 -2.75 5.07
C GLU A 102 -12.82 -3.71 6.20
N THR A 103 -13.36 -3.21 7.31
CA THR A 103 -13.84 -4.02 8.43
C THR A 103 -15.08 -4.82 8.04
N LEU A 104 -16.02 -4.22 7.31
CA LEU A 104 -17.24 -4.88 6.82
C LEU A 104 -16.92 -5.97 5.79
N VAL A 105 -15.96 -5.72 4.89
CA VAL A 105 -15.48 -6.75 3.96
C VAL A 105 -14.74 -7.87 4.69
N ALA A 106 -13.90 -7.53 5.68
CA ALA A 106 -13.18 -8.53 6.48
C ALA A 106 -14.10 -9.49 7.23
N THR A 107 -15.23 -8.98 7.70
CA THR A 107 -16.24 -9.72 8.46
C THR A 107 -17.32 -10.32 7.56
N ARG A 108 -17.16 -10.23 6.23
CA ARG A 108 -18.10 -10.73 5.21
C ARG A 108 -19.50 -10.12 5.27
N VAL A 109 -19.65 -8.98 5.94
CA VAL A 109 -20.86 -8.15 5.88
C VAL A 109 -21.04 -7.58 4.47
N LEU A 110 -19.93 -7.21 3.84
CA LEU A 110 -19.88 -6.77 2.44
C LEU A 110 -19.06 -7.75 1.59
N PRO A 111 -19.43 -7.96 0.31
CA PRO A 111 -18.64 -8.77 -0.60
C PRO A 111 -17.28 -8.11 -0.90
N PRO A 112 -16.24 -8.90 -1.23
CA PRO A 112 -14.95 -8.35 -1.61
C PRO A 112 -15.09 -7.50 -2.89
N ARG A 113 -14.53 -6.29 -2.86
CA ARG A 113 -14.50 -5.34 -3.98
C ARG A 113 -13.08 -4.82 -4.19
N HIS A 114 -12.73 -4.52 -5.43
CA HIS A 114 -11.46 -3.89 -5.76
C HIS A 114 -11.46 -2.40 -5.38
N GLU A 115 -11.27 -2.11 -4.08
CA GLU A 115 -11.42 -0.77 -3.50
C GLU A 115 -10.60 0.32 -4.21
N GLY A 116 -9.36 0.01 -4.61
CA GLY A 116 -8.51 0.98 -5.32
C GLY A 116 -9.07 1.40 -6.68
N LEU A 117 -9.83 0.52 -7.34
CA LEU A 117 -10.46 0.78 -8.64
C LEU A 117 -11.75 1.58 -8.43
N ALA A 118 -12.60 1.15 -7.50
CA ALA A 118 -13.82 1.85 -7.11
C ALA A 118 -13.56 3.33 -6.77
N ARG A 119 -12.52 3.58 -5.96
CA ARG A 119 -12.11 4.95 -5.59
C ARG A 119 -11.48 5.74 -6.73
N LEU A 120 -10.97 5.07 -7.75
CA LEU A 120 -10.55 5.75 -8.97
C LEU A 120 -11.77 6.15 -9.79
N GLU A 121 -12.78 5.29 -9.89
CA GLU A 121 -14.05 5.56 -10.58
C GLU A 121 -14.79 6.75 -9.95
N LEU A 122 -15.04 6.73 -8.64
CA LEU A 122 -15.68 7.83 -7.93
C LEU A 122 -14.92 9.16 -8.11
N TRP A 123 -13.59 9.11 -7.96
CA TRP A 123 -12.75 10.29 -8.14
C TRP A 123 -12.80 10.82 -9.57
N ILE A 124 -12.88 9.95 -10.59
CA ILE A 124 -13.03 10.38 -11.99
C ILE A 124 -14.36 11.11 -12.18
N GLU A 125 -15.46 10.56 -11.66
CA GLU A 125 -16.79 11.18 -11.76
C GLU A 125 -16.81 12.56 -11.11
N GLU A 126 -16.40 12.66 -9.83
CA GLU A 126 -16.29 13.93 -9.11
C GLU A 126 -15.40 14.95 -9.85
N THR A 127 -14.27 14.49 -10.39
CA THR A 127 -13.34 15.36 -11.12
C THR A 127 -13.95 15.86 -12.43
N LEU A 128 -14.67 15.01 -13.16
CA LEU A 128 -15.30 15.39 -14.41
C LEU A 128 -16.46 16.36 -14.19
N ASP A 129 -17.20 16.25 -13.08
CA ASP A 129 -18.28 17.17 -12.72
C ASP A 129 -17.77 18.58 -12.45
N ALA A 130 -16.55 18.72 -11.91
CA ALA A 130 -15.90 20.00 -11.66
C ALA A 130 -15.31 20.68 -12.92
N VAL A 131 -15.13 19.94 -14.02
CA VAL A 131 -14.52 20.43 -15.27
C VAL A 131 -15.57 21.11 -16.16
N SER A 132 -15.19 22.16 -16.90
CA SER A 132 -16.15 22.87 -17.77
C SER A 132 -16.67 21.97 -18.91
N PRO A 133 -17.87 22.23 -19.47
CA PRO A 133 -18.42 21.40 -20.54
C PRO A 133 -17.52 21.29 -21.79
N SER A 134 -16.82 22.37 -22.16
CA SER A 134 -15.89 22.39 -23.30
C SER A 134 -14.70 21.47 -23.06
N GLN A 135 -14.10 21.54 -21.88
CA GLN A 135 -12.97 20.69 -21.49
C GLN A 135 -13.39 19.23 -21.32
N ARG A 136 -14.57 18.99 -20.72
CA ARG A 136 -15.12 17.65 -20.45
C ARG A 136 -15.27 16.82 -21.73
N ARG A 137 -15.54 17.45 -22.88
CA ARG A 137 -15.61 16.82 -24.20
C ARG A 137 -14.35 16.01 -24.54
N PHE A 138 -13.18 16.45 -24.10
CA PHE A 138 -11.90 15.77 -24.36
C PHE A 138 -11.42 14.96 -23.16
N VAL A 139 -11.59 15.48 -21.94
CA VAL A 139 -11.08 14.82 -20.71
C VAL A 139 -11.89 13.57 -20.37
N ARG A 140 -13.22 13.55 -20.56
CA ARG A 140 -14.07 12.39 -20.24
C ARG A 140 -13.73 11.17 -21.10
N PRO A 141 -13.68 11.24 -22.45
CA PRO A 141 -13.29 10.08 -23.26
C PRO A 141 -11.87 9.60 -22.96
N PHE A 142 -10.93 10.51 -22.65
CA PHE A 142 -9.58 10.13 -22.22
C PHE A 142 -9.59 9.35 -20.90
N ALA A 143 -10.28 9.88 -19.89
CA ALA A 143 -10.39 9.27 -18.57
C ALA A 143 -11.08 7.89 -18.64
N GLU A 144 -12.19 7.77 -19.37
CA GLU A 144 -12.96 6.53 -19.44
C GLU A 144 -12.33 5.48 -20.37
N TRP A 145 -11.97 5.87 -21.60
CA TRP A 145 -11.60 4.89 -22.62
C TRP A 145 -10.14 4.45 -22.53
N LEU A 146 -9.26 5.27 -21.97
CA LEU A 146 -7.86 4.94 -21.79
C LEU A 146 -7.52 4.63 -20.33
N VAL A 147 -7.71 5.59 -19.43
CA VAL A 147 -7.22 5.46 -18.04
C VAL A 147 -8.02 4.41 -17.28
N LEU A 148 -9.34 4.52 -17.29
CA LEU A 148 -10.22 3.60 -16.57
C LEU A 148 -10.25 2.22 -17.22
N ARG A 149 -10.19 2.13 -18.55
CA ARG A 149 -10.05 0.85 -19.26
C ARG A 149 -8.76 0.10 -18.87
N ASP A 150 -7.61 0.77 -18.86
CA ASP A 150 -6.33 0.19 -18.43
C ASP A 150 -6.37 -0.24 -16.96
N ALA A 151 -6.96 0.61 -16.09
CA ALA A 151 -7.20 0.28 -14.69
C ALA A 151 -8.06 -0.98 -14.52
N ARG A 152 -9.21 -1.09 -15.20
CA ARG A 152 -10.09 -2.26 -15.18
C ARG A 152 -9.38 -3.52 -15.69
N GLN A 153 -8.61 -3.41 -16.78
CA GLN A 153 -7.83 -4.53 -17.32
C GLN A 153 -6.75 -5.02 -16.36
N ARG A 154 -6.11 -4.11 -15.61
CA ARG A 154 -5.13 -4.49 -14.58
C ARG A 154 -5.80 -5.13 -13.38
N ALA A 155 -6.95 -4.61 -12.95
CA ALA A 155 -7.72 -5.19 -11.85
C ALA A 155 -8.18 -6.61 -12.19
N ALA A 156 -8.69 -6.84 -13.41
CA ALA A 156 -9.10 -8.16 -13.90
C ALA A 156 -7.94 -9.18 -13.99
N ARG A 157 -6.68 -8.73 -13.90
CA ARG A 157 -5.47 -9.57 -13.94
C ARG A 157 -4.73 -9.58 -12.59
N ASP A 158 -5.35 -9.08 -11.51
CA ASP A 158 -4.75 -8.92 -10.19
C ASP A 158 -3.42 -8.13 -10.19
N ARG A 159 -3.29 -7.18 -11.13
CA ARG A 159 -2.12 -6.32 -11.31
C ARG A 159 -2.41 -4.86 -10.99
N PHE A 160 -3.59 -4.56 -10.45
CA PHE A 160 -3.92 -3.21 -10.04
C PHE A 160 -3.18 -2.87 -8.74
N THR A 161 -2.55 -1.70 -8.72
CA THR A 161 -1.80 -1.21 -7.57
C THR A 161 -2.23 0.21 -7.23
N THR A 162 -1.94 0.66 -6.01
CA THR A 162 -2.11 2.07 -5.62
C THR A 162 -1.38 3.01 -6.60
N GLY A 163 -0.20 2.61 -7.09
CA GLY A 163 0.55 3.35 -8.10
C GLY A 163 -0.16 3.44 -9.46
N THR A 164 -1.00 2.45 -9.82
CA THR A 164 -1.85 2.51 -11.01
C THR A 164 -2.92 3.60 -10.86
N ALA A 165 -3.60 3.65 -9.71
CA ALA A 165 -4.60 4.68 -9.41
C ALA A 165 -3.98 6.10 -9.41
N GLU A 166 -2.85 6.27 -8.72
CA GLU A 166 -2.14 7.56 -8.67
C GLU A 166 -1.55 7.96 -10.02
N GLY A 167 -1.14 6.99 -10.84
CA GLY A 167 -0.79 7.21 -12.24
C GLY A 167 -1.95 7.78 -13.04
N GLY A 168 -3.11 7.11 -13.02
CA GLY A 168 -4.30 7.58 -13.71
C GLY A 168 -4.76 8.97 -13.26
N ARG A 169 -4.75 9.23 -11.94
CA ARG A 169 -5.04 10.56 -11.38
C ARG A 169 -4.07 11.63 -11.87
N ARG A 170 -2.78 11.30 -11.94
CA ARG A 170 -1.75 12.22 -12.44
C ARG A 170 -1.96 12.54 -13.91
N ASP A 171 -2.28 11.54 -14.72
CA ASP A 171 -2.53 11.69 -16.16
C ASP A 171 -3.75 12.59 -16.41
N ILE A 172 -4.86 12.35 -15.71
CA ILE A 172 -6.10 13.14 -15.84
C ILE A 172 -5.90 14.57 -15.35
N ARG A 173 -5.27 14.77 -14.20
CA ARG A 173 -4.97 16.13 -13.70
C ARG A 173 -4.03 16.90 -14.64
N ALA A 174 -3.08 16.22 -15.29
CA ALA A 174 -2.22 16.86 -16.27
C ALA A 174 -3.00 17.30 -17.51
N ALA A 175 -3.94 16.47 -17.99
CA ALA A 175 -4.83 16.83 -19.09
C ALA A 175 -5.69 18.06 -18.74
N ILE A 176 -6.32 18.08 -17.55
CA ILE A 176 -7.12 19.23 -17.09
C ILE A 176 -6.27 20.50 -17.01
N GLU A 177 -5.07 20.42 -16.42
CA GLU A 177 -4.18 21.59 -16.28
C GLU A 177 -3.66 22.13 -17.63
N LEU A 178 -3.53 21.26 -18.65
CA LEU A 178 -3.28 21.70 -20.03
C LEU A 178 -4.53 22.39 -20.59
N MET A 179 -5.72 21.81 -20.46
CA MET A 179 -6.96 22.41 -20.94
C MET A 179 -7.23 23.79 -20.29
N ASP A 180 -6.96 23.94 -18.98
CA ASP A 180 -7.06 25.23 -18.29
C ASP A 180 -6.07 26.26 -18.82
N TRP A 181 -4.90 25.82 -19.28
CA TRP A 181 -3.93 26.71 -19.91
C TRP A 181 -4.36 27.10 -21.32
N LEU A 182 -4.91 26.17 -22.09
CA LEU A 182 -5.46 26.45 -23.42
C LEU A 182 -6.60 27.47 -23.36
N ASP A 183 -7.55 27.29 -22.43
CA ASP A 183 -8.65 28.23 -22.23
C ASP A 183 -8.15 29.63 -21.84
N ARG A 184 -7.15 29.73 -20.95
CA ARG A 184 -6.55 31.00 -20.54
C ARG A 184 -5.82 31.73 -21.67
N ASN A 185 -5.29 30.98 -22.65
CA ASN A 185 -4.61 31.55 -23.81
C ASN A 185 -5.50 31.61 -25.05
N THR A 186 -6.78 31.21 -24.95
CA THR A 186 -7.74 31.23 -26.05
C THR A 186 -7.30 30.35 -27.24
N ILE A 187 -6.65 29.22 -26.95
CA ILE A 187 -6.15 28.27 -27.95
C ILE A 187 -7.06 27.04 -27.95
N ASP A 188 -7.55 26.62 -29.12
CA ASP A 188 -8.24 25.32 -29.24
C ASP A 188 -7.19 24.19 -29.22
N LEU A 189 -7.54 23.06 -28.60
CA LEU A 189 -6.69 21.87 -28.56
C LEU A 189 -6.28 21.40 -29.97
N ALA A 190 -7.13 21.61 -30.98
CA ALA A 190 -6.83 21.26 -32.37
C ALA A 190 -5.78 22.16 -33.05
N ASP A 191 -5.62 23.37 -32.53
CA ASP A 191 -4.69 24.39 -33.03
C ASP A 191 -3.43 24.51 -32.17
N LEU A 192 -3.34 23.76 -31.08
CA LEU A 192 -2.14 23.66 -30.25
C LEU A 192 -0.95 23.17 -31.10
N ASP A 193 0.04 24.04 -31.27
CA ASP A 193 1.30 23.72 -31.94
C ASP A 193 2.39 23.23 -30.96
N GLN A 194 3.50 22.76 -31.51
CA GLN A 194 4.60 22.20 -30.72
C GLN A 194 5.28 23.27 -29.84
N ALA A 195 5.44 24.50 -30.34
CA ALA A 195 6.12 25.56 -29.59
C ALA A 195 5.28 26.00 -28.37
N GLN A 196 3.98 26.16 -28.55
CA GLN A 196 3.02 26.42 -27.49
C GLN A 196 2.98 25.29 -26.47
N PHE A 197 3.01 24.03 -26.92
CA PHE A 197 3.05 22.87 -26.03
C PHE A 197 4.34 22.84 -25.21
N GLU A 198 5.49 23.14 -25.81
CA GLU A 198 6.78 23.24 -25.12
C GLU A 198 6.81 24.39 -24.11
N LEU A 199 6.23 25.54 -24.45
CA LEU A 199 6.07 26.65 -23.50
C LEU A 199 5.27 26.23 -22.26
N TRP A 200 4.17 25.50 -22.45
CA TRP A 200 3.41 24.94 -21.33
C TRP A 200 4.24 23.94 -20.53
N LEU A 201 4.99 23.06 -21.19
CA LEU A 201 5.87 22.10 -20.52
C LEU A 201 6.92 22.79 -19.65
N LEU A 202 7.45 23.94 -20.05
CA LEU A 202 8.42 24.71 -19.26
C LEU A 202 7.79 25.34 -18.01
N ALA A 203 6.52 25.75 -18.07
CA ALA A 203 5.83 26.41 -16.96
C ALA A 203 5.26 25.42 -15.92
N VAL A 204 4.87 24.22 -16.35
CA VAL A 204 4.12 23.28 -15.50
C VAL A 204 5.03 22.52 -14.51
N LYS A 205 4.47 22.04 -13.39
CA LYS A 205 5.21 21.24 -12.39
C LYS A 205 5.77 19.93 -12.99
N PRO A 206 6.94 19.43 -12.57
CA PRO A 206 7.53 18.18 -13.09
C PRO A 206 6.63 16.94 -12.98
N THR A 207 5.74 16.89 -12.00
CA THR A 207 4.75 15.81 -11.86
C THR A 207 3.71 15.81 -12.99
N ARG A 208 3.32 16.98 -13.49
CA ARG A 208 2.38 17.13 -14.60
C ARG A 208 3.03 16.84 -15.94
N ARG A 209 4.27 17.31 -16.14
CA ARG A 209 5.09 16.95 -17.31
C ARG A 209 5.18 15.42 -17.50
N ARG A 210 5.31 14.67 -16.40
CA ARG A 210 5.34 13.20 -16.42
C ARG A 210 4.00 12.56 -16.78
N GLY A 211 2.87 13.19 -16.44
CA GLY A 211 1.52 12.64 -16.69
C GLY A 211 0.96 12.97 -18.07
N ILE A 212 1.37 14.08 -18.68
CA ILE A 212 0.74 14.58 -19.91
C ILE A 212 0.97 13.69 -21.12
N GLY A 213 2.06 12.93 -21.16
CA GLY A 213 2.45 12.18 -22.36
C GLY A 213 1.41 11.15 -22.80
N ARG A 214 0.64 10.56 -21.88
CA ARG A 214 -0.45 9.64 -22.24
C ARG A 214 -1.62 10.35 -22.90
N PHE A 215 -1.93 11.57 -22.47
CA PHE A 215 -2.99 12.38 -23.07
C PHE A 215 -2.63 12.79 -24.50
N ILE A 216 -1.42 13.32 -24.71
CA ILE A 216 -0.97 13.75 -26.05
C ILE A 216 -0.88 12.59 -27.03
N ARG A 217 -0.38 11.42 -26.61
CA ARG A 217 -0.40 10.22 -27.46
C ARG A 217 -1.83 9.79 -27.81
N TRP A 218 -2.76 9.93 -26.88
CA TRP A 218 -4.17 9.60 -27.09
C TRP A 218 -4.88 10.58 -28.03
N THR A 219 -4.60 11.88 -27.94
CA THR A 219 -5.14 12.91 -28.85
C THR A 219 -4.56 12.77 -30.25
N ASN A 220 -3.25 12.52 -30.38
CA ASN A 220 -2.59 12.26 -31.66
C ASN A 220 -3.19 11.03 -32.36
N ALA A 221 -3.39 9.92 -31.63
CA ALA A 221 -3.98 8.70 -32.17
C ALA A 221 -5.44 8.87 -32.64
N ARG A 222 -6.10 9.97 -32.24
CA ARG A 222 -7.47 10.33 -32.65
C ARG A 222 -7.53 11.49 -33.61
N HIS A 223 -6.37 11.97 -34.08
CA HIS A 223 -6.26 13.14 -34.95
C HIS A 223 -6.90 14.41 -34.36
N VAL A 224 -6.94 14.52 -33.02
CA VAL A 224 -7.38 15.74 -32.34
C VAL A 224 -6.26 16.78 -32.37
N THR A 225 -5.02 16.36 -32.15
CA THR A 225 -3.82 17.20 -32.22
C THR A 225 -2.98 16.84 -33.45
N ARG A 226 -2.19 17.79 -33.96
CA ARG A 226 -1.40 17.65 -35.19
C ARG A 226 -0.03 16.98 -34.96
N GLY A 227 -0.03 15.82 -34.29
CA GLY A 227 1.19 15.01 -34.12
C GLY A 227 2.22 15.57 -33.15
N LEU A 228 1.77 16.16 -32.03
CA LEU A 228 2.63 16.73 -31.00
C LEU A 228 3.61 15.70 -30.42
N GLU A 229 4.85 16.12 -30.17
CA GLU A 229 5.87 15.27 -29.55
C GLU A 229 5.69 15.23 -28.04
N ALA A 230 5.16 14.11 -27.55
CA ALA A 230 4.97 13.89 -26.13
C ALA A 230 6.32 13.67 -25.41
N PRO A 231 6.54 14.28 -24.22
CA PRO A 231 7.70 13.97 -23.41
C PRO A 231 7.73 12.48 -23.08
N SER A 232 8.84 11.82 -23.44
CA SER A 232 9.12 10.47 -22.98
C SER A 232 9.82 10.55 -21.63
N PRO A 233 9.29 9.93 -20.57
CA PRO A 233 10.02 9.83 -19.31
C PRO A 233 11.33 9.08 -19.56
N LYS A 234 12.45 9.81 -19.59
CA LYS A 234 13.77 9.19 -19.43
C LYS A 234 13.79 8.64 -18.01
N HIS A 235 13.73 7.31 -17.87
CA HIS A 235 13.96 6.68 -16.58
C HIS A 235 15.45 6.84 -16.33
N GLY A 236 15.82 7.87 -15.57
CA GLY A 236 17.21 8.07 -15.14
C GLY A 236 17.70 6.83 -14.39
N LEU A 237 19.01 6.61 -14.43
CA LEU A 237 19.66 5.64 -13.56
C LEU A 237 19.36 5.97 -12.09
N ALA A 238 19.50 5.00 -11.20
CA ALA A 238 19.31 5.26 -9.78
C ALA A 238 20.33 6.33 -9.31
N GLU A 239 19.86 7.46 -8.77
CA GLU A 239 20.74 8.57 -8.35
C GLU A 239 20.94 8.64 -6.83
N ARG A 240 20.07 7.97 -6.05
CA ARG A 240 20.07 8.07 -4.59
C ARG A 240 20.71 6.83 -3.99
N PHE A 241 21.98 6.95 -3.60
CA PHE A 241 22.71 5.93 -2.86
C PHE A 241 22.98 6.39 -1.43
N MET A 242 23.26 5.41 -0.57
CA MET A 242 23.87 5.63 0.72
C MET A 242 25.35 5.33 0.66
N ASP A 243 26.09 6.00 1.53
CA ASP A 243 27.45 5.61 1.90
C ASP A 243 27.47 4.18 2.49
N GLU A 244 28.54 3.43 2.21
CA GLU A 244 28.65 2.01 2.59
C GLU A 244 28.73 1.83 4.11
N ASP A 245 29.50 2.67 4.82
CA ASP A 245 29.58 2.62 6.28
C ASP A 245 28.23 2.94 6.91
N GLN A 246 27.53 3.94 6.37
CA GLN A 246 26.17 4.26 6.79
C GLN A 246 25.19 3.11 6.53
N HIS A 247 25.32 2.43 5.40
CA HIS A 247 24.49 1.28 5.03
C HIS A 247 24.72 0.10 5.99
N GLN A 248 25.98 -0.23 6.28
CA GLN A 248 26.37 -1.29 7.22
C GLN A 248 25.93 -0.98 8.65
N GLU A 249 26.10 0.25 9.13
CA GLU A 249 25.66 0.66 10.45
C GLU A 249 24.14 0.54 10.60
N GLN A 250 23.36 0.95 9.60
CA GLN A 250 21.91 0.79 9.62
C GLN A 250 21.48 -0.68 9.57
N LEU A 251 22.18 -1.52 8.81
CA LEU A 251 21.94 -2.97 8.81
C LEU A 251 22.21 -3.56 10.20
N ARG A 252 23.32 -3.21 10.83
CA ARG A 252 23.66 -3.62 12.19
C ARG A 252 22.56 -3.21 13.17
N ARG A 253 22.11 -1.95 13.12
CA ARG A 253 20.96 -1.47 13.91
C ARG A 253 19.71 -2.32 13.68
N CYS A 254 19.35 -2.62 12.43
CA CYS A 254 18.21 -3.49 12.14
C CYS A 254 18.35 -4.87 12.81
N LEU A 255 19.54 -5.47 12.78
CA LEU A 255 19.78 -6.80 13.35
C LEU A 255 19.88 -6.81 14.87
N THR A 256 20.39 -5.76 15.52
CA THR A 256 20.74 -5.80 16.96
C THR A 256 19.96 -4.84 17.86
N ASP A 257 19.49 -3.70 17.36
CA ASP A 257 18.87 -2.64 18.18
C ASP A 257 17.44 -3.04 18.60
N THR A 258 17.27 -3.35 19.88
CA THR A 258 15.98 -3.78 20.46
C THR A 258 15.03 -2.62 20.76
N SER A 259 15.49 -1.36 20.65
CA SER A 259 14.62 -0.18 20.78
C SER A 259 13.72 0.01 19.55
N LEU A 260 14.14 -0.53 18.39
CA LEU A 260 13.36 -0.49 17.16
C LEU A 260 12.23 -1.54 17.20
N PRO A 261 11.03 -1.21 16.67
CA PRO A 261 9.96 -2.19 16.52
C PRO A 261 10.42 -3.40 15.70
N LEU A 262 10.07 -4.61 16.15
CA LEU A 262 10.49 -5.88 15.53
C LEU A 262 10.22 -5.92 14.02
N GLU A 263 9.06 -5.47 13.58
CA GLU A 263 8.70 -5.44 12.16
C GLU A 263 9.63 -4.52 11.35
N LEU A 264 9.98 -3.34 11.87
CA LEU A 264 10.87 -2.40 11.17
C LEU A 264 12.29 -2.96 11.05
N ARG A 265 12.74 -3.71 12.06
CA ARG A 265 14.02 -4.42 12.04
C ARG A 265 14.08 -5.47 10.94
N ILE A 266 13.05 -6.31 10.83
CA ILE A 266 12.94 -7.34 9.79
C ILE A 266 12.91 -6.69 8.40
N VAL A 267 12.02 -5.70 8.20
CA VAL A 267 11.86 -5.01 6.91
C VAL A 267 13.15 -4.29 6.53
N GLY A 268 13.74 -3.54 7.46
CA GLY A 268 14.98 -2.80 7.26
C GLY A 268 16.13 -3.72 6.84
N ALA A 269 16.30 -4.85 7.54
CA ALA A 269 17.30 -5.86 7.22
C ALA A 269 17.07 -6.50 5.85
N LEU A 270 15.84 -6.87 5.50
CA LEU A 270 15.50 -7.46 4.19
C LEU A 270 15.80 -6.51 3.02
N ILE A 271 15.58 -5.19 3.21
CA ILE A 271 15.91 -4.18 2.20
C ILE A 271 17.44 -4.08 2.02
N ARG A 272 18.20 -4.07 3.12
CA ARG A 272 19.64 -3.80 3.13
C ARG A 272 20.48 -5.01 2.74
N LEU A 273 20.03 -6.22 3.06
CA LEU A 273 20.73 -7.46 2.68
C LEU A 273 20.36 -7.93 1.28
N TYR A 274 19.07 -7.91 0.95
CA TYR A 274 18.54 -8.57 -0.24
C TYR A 274 17.89 -7.61 -1.21
N ALA A 275 18.10 -6.31 -1.03
CA ALA A 275 17.55 -5.28 -1.91
C ALA A 275 16.06 -5.53 -2.23
N LEU A 276 15.26 -5.98 -1.25
CA LEU A 276 13.87 -6.34 -1.47
C LEU A 276 12.97 -5.11 -1.44
N PRO A 277 11.98 -4.98 -2.35
CA PRO A 277 11.12 -3.81 -2.36
C PRO A 277 10.06 -3.99 -1.28
N LEU A 278 9.70 -2.90 -0.59
CA LEU A 278 8.68 -2.96 0.46
C LEU A 278 7.37 -3.58 -0.05
N THR A 279 6.99 -3.29 -1.29
CA THR A 279 5.80 -3.85 -1.93
C THR A 279 5.78 -5.37 -2.00
N ARG A 280 6.94 -6.04 -1.94
CA ARG A 280 7.06 -7.49 -1.83
C ARG A 280 7.22 -7.98 -0.41
N ILE A 281 7.98 -7.25 0.41
CA ILE A 281 8.20 -7.60 1.81
C ILE A 281 6.86 -7.72 2.54
N VAL A 282 5.94 -6.76 2.32
CA VAL A 282 4.61 -6.79 2.95
C VAL A 282 3.70 -7.92 2.48
N GLN A 283 4.05 -8.60 1.38
CA GLN A 283 3.33 -9.74 0.81
C GLN A 283 3.93 -11.09 1.25
N LEU A 284 5.03 -11.07 2.01
CA LEU A 284 5.63 -12.30 2.51
C LEU A 284 4.68 -12.98 3.50
N THR A 285 4.52 -14.27 3.35
CA THR A 285 3.73 -15.12 4.23
C THR A 285 4.64 -16.00 5.08
N THR A 286 4.15 -16.46 6.22
CA THR A 286 4.91 -17.20 7.22
C THR A 286 5.38 -18.57 6.71
N ASP A 287 4.64 -19.19 5.79
CA ASP A 287 4.98 -20.45 5.12
C ASP A 287 6.21 -20.34 4.20
N ARG A 288 6.62 -19.12 3.83
CA ARG A 288 7.84 -18.90 3.03
C ARG A 288 9.11 -18.96 3.86
N PHE A 289 8.99 -18.96 5.19
CA PHE A 289 10.12 -19.17 6.09
C PHE A 289 10.25 -20.67 6.37
N VAL A 290 11.39 -21.24 5.97
CA VAL A 290 11.65 -22.68 6.08
C VAL A 290 12.91 -22.89 6.89
N GLN A 291 12.81 -23.72 7.93
CA GLN A 291 13.95 -24.18 8.69
C GLN A 291 14.39 -25.57 8.21
N SER A 292 15.69 -25.77 8.10
CA SER A 292 16.34 -27.03 7.75
C SER A 292 17.54 -27.25 8.67
N GLU A 293 18.11 -28.45 8.66
CA GLU A 293 19.36 -28.78 9.37
C GLU A 293 20.53 -27.90 8.90
N SER A 294 20.52 -27.47 7.64
CA SER A 294 21.54 -26.62 7.03
C SER A 294 21.40 -25.13 7.32
N GLY A 295 20.29 -24.69 7.95
CA GLY A 295 20.04 -23.29 8.26
C GLY A 295 18.59 -22.85 8.01
N SER A 296 18.35 -21.55 8.18
CA SER A 296 17.05 -20.93 7.95
C SER A 296 17.00 -20.23 6.59
N TYR A 297 15.93 -20.45 5.84
CA TYR A 297 15.75 -19.96 4.49
C TYR A 297 14.46 -19.13 4.38
N LEU A 298 14.50 -18.10 3.55
CA LEU A 298 13.33 -17.35 3.12
C LEU A 298 13.12 -17.55 1.62
N VAL A 299 11.97 -18.05 1.21
CA VAL A 299 11.63 -18.20 -0.20
C VAL A 299 11.26 -16.83 -0.77
N ILE A 300 12.20 -16.24 -1.51
CA ILE A 300 12.03 -14.98 -2.22
C ILE A 300 11.65 -15.29 -3.66
N ALA A 301 10.50 -14.77 -4.11
CA ALA A 301 9.92 -15.06 -5.42
C ALA A 301 9.71 -16.58 -5.64
N ARG A 302 10.71 -17.30 -6.15
CA ARG A 302 10.69 -18.75 -6.35
C ARG A 302 11.90 -19.48 -5.74
N TYR A 303 12.84 -18.75 -5.15
CA TYR A 303 14.14 -19.29 -4.73
C TYR A 303 14.31 -19.19 -3.21
N PRO A 304 14.75 -20.27 -2.54
CA PRO A 304 15.12 -20.21 -1.13
C PRO A 304 16.45 -19.46 -0.97
N VAL A 305 16.47 -18.46 -0.09
CA VAL A 305 17.65 -17.66 0.20
C VAL A 305 18.06 -17.89 1.65
N LEU A 306 19.33 -18.26 1.86
CA LEU A 306 19.88 -18.46 3.19
C LEU A 306 19.86 -17.14 3.97
N LEU A 307 19.29 -17.18 5.17
CA LEU A 307 19.21 -16.05 6.06
C LEU A 307 20.41 -16.00 7.01
N SER A 308 20.80 -14.79 7.40
CA SER A 308 21.69 -14.65 8.55
C SER A 308 21.00 -15.16 9.82
N PRO A 309 21.72 -15.81 10.75
CA PRO A 309 21.12 -16.33 11.99
C PRO A 309 20.39 -15.26 12.82
N SER A 310 20.89 -14.02 12.79
CA SER A 310 20.23 -12.90 13.46
C SER A 310 18.88 -12.54 12.84
N LEU A 311 18.77 -12.53 11.51
CA LEU A 311 17.50 -12.24 10.83
C LEU A 311 16.49 -13.38 11.00
N ALA A 312 16.96 -14.63 10.94
CA ALA A 312 16.13 -15.81 11.17
C ALA A 312 15.42 -15.75 12.54
N ARG A 313 16.17 -15.46 13.62
CA ARG A 313 15.60 -15.28 14.96
C ARG A 313 14.55 -14.17 15.04
N LEU A 314 14.73 -13.05 14.33
CA LEU A 314 13.73 -11.99 14.30
C LEU A 314 12.44 -12.44 13.62
N ILE A 315 12.55 -13.18 12.52
CA ILE A 315 11.39 -13.73 11.80
C ILE A 315 10.67 -14.78 12.67
N GLU A 316 11.40 -15.66 13.36
CA GLU A 316 10.84 -16.61 14.32
C GLU A 316 10.08 -15.91 15.45
N GLN A 317 10.66 -14.86 16.03
CA GLN A 317 10.00 -14.03 17.04
C GLN A 317 8.70 -13.40 16.51
N GLN A 318 8.70 -12.94 15.26
CA GLN A 318 7.52 -12.38 14.61
C GLN A 318 6.45 -13.45 14.35
N ILE A 319 6.82 -14.66 13.95
CA ILE A 319 5.88 -15.77 13.75
C ILE A 319 5.28 -16.23 15.09
N ALA A 320 6.10 -16.37 16.13
CA ALA A 320 5.67 -16.88 17.43
C ALA A 320 4.82 -15.87 18.24
N GLY A 321 5.17 -14.58 18.18
CA GLY A 321 4.63 -13.57 19.09
C GLY A 321 4.28 -12.23 18.45
N GLY A 322 4.33 -12.12 17.13
CA GLY A 322 4.06 -10.88 16.39
C GLY A 322 2.72 -10.28 16.78
N ARG A 323 2.74 -9.02 17.24
CA ARG A 323 1.52 -8.29 17.57
C ARG A 323 0.79 -7.97 16.27
N THR A 324 -0.32 -8.63 16.03
CA THR A 324 -1.21 -8.25 14.93
C THR A 324 -1.80 -6.88 15.24
N PRO A 325 -1.64 -5.88 14.37
CA PRO A 325 -2.16 -4.54 14.65
C PRO A 325 -3.70 -4.50 14.54
N SER A 326 -4.34 -5.55 14.01
CA SER A 326 -5.79 -5.65 13.85
C SER A 326 -6.50 -6.05 15.15
N MET A 327 -7.71 -5.51 15.36
CA MET A 327 -8.61 -5.95 16.42
C MET A 327 -9.44 -7.16 16.00
N LEU A 328 -9.64 -7.33 14.69
CA LEU A 328 -10.38 -8.47 14.17
C LEU A 328 -9.50 -9.72 14.28
N PRO A 329 -10.11 -10.89 14.51
CA PRO A 329 -9.42 -12.16 14.41
C PRO A 329 -8.74 -12.30 13.04
N THR A 330 -7.55 -12.89 13.02
CA THR A 330 -6.94 -13.32 11.76
C THR A 330 -7.83 -14.43 11.19
N PRO A 331 -8.37 -14.29 9.97
CA PRO A 331 -9.18 -15.36 9.38
C PRO A 331 -8.33 -16.62 9.26
N ILE A 332 -8.96 -17.78 9.44
CA ILE A 332 -8.32 -19.05 9.11
C ILE A 332 -7.98 -18.99 7.61
N PRO A 333 -6.70 -19.14 7.22
CA PRO A 333 -6.32 -19.09 5.82
C PRO A 333 -7.11 -20.13 5.02
N SER A 334 -7.71 -19.72 3.90
CA SER A 334 -8.24 -20.67 2.91
C SER A 334 -7.09 -21.47 2.30
N GLU A 335 -7.35 -22.69 1.84
CA GLU A 335 -6.36 -23.52 1.16
C GLU A 335 -5.62 -22.70 0.07
N GLY A 336 -4.31 -22.50 0.26
CA GLY A 336 -3.44 -21.79 -0.69
C GLY A 336 -3.08 -20.34 -0.34
N SER A 337 -3.69 -19.69 0.66
CA SER A 337 -3.30 -18.34 1.10
C SER A 337 -2.58 -18.39 2.44
N GLY A 338 -1.26 -18.32 2.47
CA GLY A 338 -0.49 -18.30 3.72
C GLY A 338 -0.80 -17.10 4.63
N VAL A 339 -0.54 -17.23 5.92
CA VAL A 339 -0.67 -16.10 6.87
C VAL A 339 0.42 -15.08 6.58
N LEU A 340 0.08 -13.79 6.49
CA LEU A 340 1.06 -12.73 6.25
C LEU A 340 2.07 -12.63 7.41
N LEU A 341 3.36 -12.55 7.08
CA LEU A 341 4.44 -12.34 8.04
C LEU A 341 4.33 -10.97 8.73
N MET A 342 3.85 -9.98 7.98
CA MET A 342 3.61 -8.60 8.43
C MET A 342 2.15 -8.23 8.13
N PRO A 343 1.20 -8.66 8.99
CA PRO A 343 -0.22 -8.41 8.76
C PRO A 343 -0.56 -6.93 8.93
N GLY A 344 -1.46 -6.45 8.09
CA GLY A 344 -2.01 -5.10 8.11
C GLY A 344 -3.26 -4.96 8.98
N ARG A 345 -4.05 -3.94 8.66
CA ARG A 345 -5.37 -3.69 9.25
C ARG A 345 -6.39 -3.64 8.12
N PRO A 346 -7.32 -4.60 8.02
CA PRO A 346 -7.43 -5.86 8.78
C PRO A 346 -6.27 -6.85 8.53
N ALA A 347 -6.11 -7.86 9.40
CA ALA A 347 -4.93 -8.74 9.44
C ALA A 347 -4.67 -9.55 8.16
N HIS A 348 -5.70 -9.80 7.36
CA HIS A 348 -5.58 -10.53 6.09
C HIS A 348 -5.04 -9.67 4.94
N ARG A 349 -4.89 -8.36 5.13
CA ARG A 349 -4.29 -7.46 4.14
C ARG A 349 -2.81 -7.20 4.45
N PRO A 350 -1.98 -7.02 3.42
CA PRO A 350 -0.62 -6.55 3.61
C PRO A 350 -0.61 -5.15 4.23
N ARG A 351 0.46 -4.81 4.95
CA ARG A 351 0.68 -3.44 5.41
C ARG A 351 0.82 -2.48 4.22
N ASN A 352 0.35 -1.23 4.40
CA ASN A 352 0.57 -0.18 3.40
C ASN A 352 2.09 0.10 3.25
N PRO A 353 2.69 -0.11 2.07
CA PRO A 353 4.11 0.13 1.84
C PRO A 353 4.55 1.57 2.11
N ASP A 354 3.72 2.56 1.75
CA ASP A 354 4.08 3.99 1.90
C ASP A 354 4.10 4.39 3.38
N GLY A 355 3.12 3.94 4.15
CA GLY A 355 3.08 4.17 5.60
C GLY A 355 4.24 3.47 6.31
N LEU A 356 4.60 2.26 5.87
CA LEU A 356 5.76 1.53 6.41
C LEU A 356 7.08 2.20 6.02
N ALA A 357 7.19 2.74 4.81
CA ALA A 357 8.34 3.54 4.37
C ALA A 357 8.51 4.81 5.21
N GLN A 358 7.41 5.51 5.51
CA GLN A 358 7.43 6.67 6.39
C GLN A 358 7.91 6.28 7.80
N GLN A 359 7.36 5.21 8.39
CA GLN A 359 7.80 4.73 9.70
C GLN A 359 9.30 4.37 9.74
N LEU A 360 9.81 3.69 8.71
CA LEU A 360 11.25 3.43 8.60
C LEU A 360 12.05 4.73 8.54
N SER A 361 11.58 5.72 7.76
CA SER A 361 12.21 7.04 7.66
C SER A 361 12.23 7.77 9.00
N ASP A 362 11.15 7.71 9.78
CA ASP A 362 11.04 8.35 11.10
C ASP A 362 12.06 7.76 12.10
N HIS A 363 12.48 6.51 11.90
CA HIS A 363 13.54 5.84 12.65
C HIS A 363 14.95 5.98 12.05
N GLY A 364 15.11 6.85 11.03
CA GLY A 364 16.38 7.08 10.36
C GLY A 364 16.82 5.92 9.45
N LEU A 365 15.87 5.14 8.92
CA LEU A 365 16.10 4.01 8.02
C LEU A 365 15.53 4.32 6.62
N PRO A 366 16.17 5.16 5.80
CA PRO A 366 15.69 5.44 4.45
C PRO A 366 15.61 4.16 3.61
N THR A 367 14.56 4.03 2.80
CA THR A 367 14.26 2.77 2.09
C THR A 367 14.81 2.75 0.66
N ILE A 368 14.65 3.85 -0.08
CA ILE A 368 15.07 3.92 -1.49
C ILE A 368 16.60 3.85 -1.59
N ALA A 369 17.30 4.68 -0.81
CA ALA A 369 18.76 4.76 -0.87
C ALA A 369 19.40 3.44 -0.41
N ALA A 370 18.91 2.85 0.69
CA ALA A 370 19.37 1.54 1.16
C ALA A 370 19.14 0.43 0.13
N ARG A 371 17.97 0.41 -0.53
CA ARG A 371 17.68 -0.53 -1.60
C ARG A 371 18.67 -0.38 -2.76
N HIS A 372 18.95 0.85 -3.19
CA HIS A 372 19.86 1.10 -4.30
C HIS A 372 21.29 0.69 -3.97
N THR A 373 21.78 0.99 -2.75
CA THR A 373 23.09 0.54 -2.26
C THR A 373 23.18 -0.99 -2.20
N ALA A 374 22.15 -1.67 -1.69
CA ALA A 374 22.10 -3.13 -1.70
C ALA A 374 22.04 -3.70 -3.14
N MET A 375 21.25 -3.10 -4.03
CA MET A 375 21.15 -3.53 -5.43
C MET A 375 22.49 -3.40 -6.17
N ILE A 376 23.19 -2.27 -6.00
CA ILE A 376 24.45 -2.03 -6.73
C ILE A 376 25.55 -2.96 -6.21
N GLY A 377 25.65 -3.19 -4.90
CA GLY A 377 26.58 -4.16 -4.31
C GLY A 377 26.34 -5.57 -4.86
N MET A 378 25.08 -6.02 -4.89
CA MET A 378 24.72 -7.31 -5.49
C MET A 378 24.96 -7.36 -7.00
N ALA A 379 24.77 -6.24 -7.72
CA ALA A 379 25.01 -6.15 -9.16
C ALA A 379 26.49 -6.22 -9.55
N SER A 380 27.39 -5.85 -8.64
CA SER A 380 28.84 -6.03 -8.81
C SER A 380 29.27 -7.49 -8.69
N GLU A 381 28.54 -8.31 -7.94
CA GLU A 381 28.93 -9.69 -7.63
C GLU A 381 28.15 -10.76 -8.40
N LEU A 382 26.91 -10.46 -8.81
CA LEU A 382 25.98 -11.44 -9.39
C LEU A 382 25.64 -11.11 -10.85
N PRO A 383 25.53 -12.13 -11.73
CA PRO A 383 25.01 -11.94 -13.08
C PRO A 383 23.57 -11.37 -13.11
N PRO A 384 23.21 -10.54 -14.11
CA PRO A 384 21.88 -9.94 -14.22
C PRO A 384 20.71 -10.93 -14.18
N VAL A 385 20.90 -12.15 -14.69
CA VAL A 385 19.86 -13.19 -14.67
C VAL A 385 19.53 -13.63 -13.24
N ILE A 386 20.55 -13.79 -12.38
CA ILE A 386 20.36 -14.18 -10.98
C ILE A 386 19.65 -13.05 -10.23
N ILE A 387 20.05 -11.80 -10.45
CA ILE A 387 19.41 -10.61 -9.86
C ILE A 387 17.95 -10.50 -10.30
N SER A 388 17.68 -10.72 -11.58
CA SER A 388 16.33 -10.72 -12.14
C SER A 388 15.46 -11.77 -11.47
N ASP A 389 15.97 -12.98 -11.27
CA ASP A 389 15.23 -14.11 -10.71
C ASP A 389 15.06 -13.99 -9.19
N LEU A 390 16.12 -13.63 -8.46
CA LEU A 390 16.15 -13.47 -7.01
C LEU A 390 15.28 -12.30 -6.54
N PHE A 391 15.42 -11.14 -7.17
CA PHE A 391 14.70 -9.93 -6.80
C PHE A 391 13.46 -9.69 -7.67
N GLY A 392 13.12 -10.63 -8.55
CA GLY A 392 12.00 -10.62 -9.52
C GLY A 392 11.88 -9.34 -10.34
N ILE A 393 12.98 -8.64 -10.63
CA ILE A 393 12.96 -7.44 -11.48
C ILE A 393 13.06 -7.86 -12.95
N HIS A 394 12.61 -6.99 -13.87
CA HIS A 394 12.71 -7.27 -15.30
C HIS A 394 14.19 -7.38 -15.74
N ARG A 395 14.50 -8.28 -16.68
CA ARG A 395 15.88 -8.52 -17.17
C ARG A 395 16.58 -7.25 -17.62
N ASN A 396 15.90 -6.39 -18.37
CA ASN A 396 16.46 -5.09 -18.78
C ASN A 396 16.79 -4.19 -17.57
N THR A 397 15.98 -4.22 -16.52
CA THR A 397 16.28 -3.48 -15.29
C THR A 397 17.52 -4.04 -14.61
N ALA A 398 17.67 -5.37 -14.54
CA ALA A 398 18.87 -6.01 -14.00
C ALA A 398 20.13 -5.68 -14.83
N ASN A 399 20.01 -5.67 -16.16
CA ASN A 399 21.11 -5.26 -17.06
C ASN A 399 21.50 -3.80 -16.82
N ASN A 400 20.53 -2.90 -16.65
CA ASN A 400 20.83 -1.50 -16.34
C ASN A 400 21.56 -1.35 -15.00
N TRP A 401 21.21 -2.16 -13.99
CA TRP A 401 21.92 -2.18 -12.71
C TRP A 401 23.35 -2.71 -12.84
N ALA A 402 23.57 -3.76 -13.64
CA ALA A 402 24.92 -4.27 -13.89
C ALA A 402 25.78 -3.30 -14.68
N ALA A 403 25.23 -2.62 -15.69
CA ALA A 403 25.92 -1.54 -16.40
C ALA A 403 26.31 -0.40 -15.42
N LEU A 404 25.37 0.03 -14.58
CA LEU A 404 25.64 1.05 -13.56
C LEU A 404 26.71 0.59 -12.55
N ALA A 405 26.74 -0.69 -12.18
CA ALA A 405 27.76 -1.23 -11.29
C ALA A 405 29.15 -1.23 -11.96
N GLN A 406 29.23 -1.57 -13.24
CA GLN A 406 30.47 -1.53 -14.01
C GLN A 406 30.99 -0.10 -14.20
N ASP A 407 30.12 0.84 -14.57
CA ASP A 407 30.46 2.25 -14.75
C ASP A 407 30.87 2.90 -13.41
N GLY A 408 30.10 2.67 -12.35
CA GLY A 408 30.41 3.17 -11.00
C GLY A 408 31.68 2.55 -10.39
N TRP A 409 31.98 1.29 -10.72
CA TRP A 409 33.23 0.63 -10.33
C TRP A 409 34.45 1.20 -11.09
N ALA A 410 34.27 1.60 -12.35
CA ALA A 410 35.32 2.29 -13.11
C ALA A 410 35.63 3.67 -12.52
N ASP A 411 34.60 4.42 -12.11
CA ASP A 411 34.76 5.72 -11.44
C ASP A 411 35.37 5.58 -10.03
N TYR A 412 34.97 4.56 -9.28
CA TYR A 412 35.55 4.23 -7.97
C TYR A 412 37.03 3.82 -8.07
N LEU A 413 37.38 2.95 -9.02
CA LEU A 413 38.77 2.56 -9.30
C LEU A 413 39.62 3.75 -9.79
N ALA A 414 39.04 4.68 -10.55
CA ALA A 414 39.70 5.91 -10.96
C ALA A 414 39.97 6.84 -9.77
N ALA A 415 39.03 6.96 -8.83
CA ALA A 415 39.20 7.73 -7.60
C ALA A 415 40.27 7.12 -6.66
N CYS A 416 40.34 5.80 -6.54
CA CYS A 416 41.38 5.12 -5.78
C CYS A 416 42.79 5.32 -6.38
N ARG A 417 42.94 5.37 -7.71
CA ARG A 417 44.24 5.61 -8.38
C ARG A 417 44.74 7.05 -8.28
N LEU A 418 43.87 8.01 -7.96
CA LEU A 418 44.24 9.42 -7.72
C LEU A 418 44.61 9.69 -6.25
N SER A 419 44.48 8.68 -5.39
CA SER A 419 44.76 8.74 -3.95
C SER A 419 46.10 8.06 -3.58
N GLU A 420 46.83 7.55 -4.58
CA GLU A 420 48.26 7.17 -4.53
C GLU A 420 49.09 8.27 -5.19
#